data_AF-B1H1S6-F1
#
_entry.id   AF-B1H1S6-F1
#
_cell.length_a   1.000
_cell.length_b   1.000
_cell.length_c   1.000
_cell.angle_alpha   90.00
_cell.angle_beta   90.00
_cell.angle_gamma   90.00
#
_symmetry.space_group_name_H-M   'P 1'
#
loop_
_entity.id
_entity.type
_entity.pdbx_description
1 polymer ?
#
loop_
_entity_poly.entity_id
_entity_poly.type
_entity_poly.pdbx_seq_one_letter_code
_entity_poly.pdbx_strand_id
1 'polypeptide(L)'
;EAVNAIESSTSIKYNLEELYQAVENLCSYKVSHNLYKQLRQVCEEHMKAQIDQFREESLDSFLFLKKVNRCWKDHCRQMIMIRSIFLFLDRTYVLQNSMLPSIWDMGLELFRSHVISDRMVQNKTIDGILKLIEQERSGEAVDRSLLRSLLGMLSDLQVYKESFEAKFLEETKCLYAAEGQRLMQEREVPEYLHHVNRRLEEEVDRVITYLDHGTHKPLIACVEKQLLGEHLTAILQKGLKNMLDENRDLELTLMYQLFSRVKDGKMILLQHWGEYIKNFGSGLVVNPEKDKDMVQELLDFKDKVDHIIEVCFQKNEKFVNTMKESFETFINRRANKPAELIAKYVDSKLRSGNKEATDEELERLLDKIMIIFRFIHGKDVFEAFYKKDLAKRLLVGKSASVDSEKSMLSKLKHECGAAFTSKLEGMFKDMELSKDVMVQFKQHMQNHSDPGNIDLTVNILTMGYWPSYTPMDVHLPAEMVKLQEIFKTFYLGKHSGRRLQWQSTLGHAVLKADFKEEKKELQVSLFQTLVLLLFNKGEEFGFEEIKITTGIEDNELRRTLQSLACGKARVLNKSQKKKKK
;
A
#
# COMPACT_ATOMS: atom_id res chain seq x y z
N GLU A 1 2.78 -15.82 74.87
CA GLU A 1 1.29 -15.87 74.97
C GLU A 1 0.61 -15.03 73.91
N ALA A 2 0.80 -13.70 73.89
CA ALA A 2 0.14 -12.84 72.91
C ALA A 2 0.45 -13.23 71.45
N VAL A 3 1.72 -13.52 71.11
CA VAL A 3 2.13 -14.01 69.78
C VAL A 3 1.39 -15.29 69.41
N ASN A 4 1.44 -16.32 70.27
CA ASN A 4 0.72 -17.59 70.05
C ASN A 4 -0.79 -17.37 69.89
N ALA A 5 -1.39 -16.42 70.61
CA ALA A 5 -2.80 -16.10 70.46
C ALA A 5 -3.10 -15.51 69.07
N ILE A 6 -2.27 -14.58 68.59
CA ILE A 6 -2.37 -14.00 67.24
C ILE A 6 -2.22 -15.09 66.17
N GLU A 7 -1.19 -15.92 66.28
CA GLU A 7 -0.88 -16.99 65.32
C GLU A 7 -1.95 -18.10 65.29
N SER A 8 -2.58 -18.39 66.43
CA SER A 8 -3.73 -19.32 66.51
C SER A 8 -5.08 -18.67 66.20
N SER A 9 -5.10 -17.39 65.83
CA SER A 9 -6.33 -16.60 65.63
C SER A 9 -7.28 -16.62 66.84
N THR A 10 -6.72 -16.64 68.06
CA THR A 10 -7.46 -16.57 69.34
C THR A 10 -7.35 -15.18 69.97
N SER A 11 -8.29 -14.84 70.86
CA SER A 11 -8.34 -13.52 71.50
C SER A 11 -7.16 -13.30 72.45
N ILE A 12 -6.49 -12.16 72.32
CA ILE A 12 -5.43 -11.75 73.24
C ILE A 12 -6.05 -11.31 74.56
N LYS A 13 -5.50 -11.77 75.69
CA LYS A 13 -5.98 -11.42 77.04
C LYS A 13 -5.56 -10.00 77.50
N TYR A 14 -4.47 -9.49 76.93
CA TYR A 14 -3.83 -8.22 77.28
C TYR A 14 -4.13 -7.15 76.23
N ASN A 15 -4.16 -5.88 76.64
CA ASN A 15 -4.36 -4.77 75.71
C ASN A 15 -3.11 -4.55 74.83
N LEU A 16 -3.28 -4.13 73.57
CA LEU A 16 -2.18 -3.89 72.64
C LEU A 16 -1.22 -2.79 73.14
N GLU A 17 -1.76 -1.74 73.75
CA GLU A 17 -0.98 -0.64 74.33
C GLU A 17 -0.09 -1.11 75.49
N GLU A 18 -0.64 -1.97 76.36
CA GLU A 18 0.11 -2.55 77.48
C GLU A 18 1.23 -3.46 76.98
N LEU A 19 0.97 -4.26 75.94
CA LEU A 19 1.98 -5.12 75.32
C LEU A 19 3.08 -4.29 74.65
N TYR A 20 2.73 -3.19 73.97
CA TYR A 20 3.70 -2.27 73.38
C TYR A 20 4.61 -1.63 74.45
N GLN A 21 4.02 -1.08 75.52
CA GLN A 21 4.77 -0.48 76.63
C GLN A 21 5.66 -1.52 77.34
N ALA A 22 5.19 -2.77 77.46
CA ALA A 22 6.01 -3.85 77.98
C ALA A 22 7.26 -4.11 77.12
N VAL A 23 7.11 -4.12 75.78
CA VAL A 23 8.25 -4.27 74.86
C VAL A 23 9.21 -3.08 74.98
N GLU A 24 8.69 -1.84 75.04
CA GLU A 24 9.49 -0.62 75.21
C GLU A 24 10.33 -0.66 76.50
N ASN A 25 9.72 -1.03 77.62
CA ASN A 25 10.40 -1.17 78.91
C ASN A 25 11.49 -2.26 78.84
N LEU A 26 11.16 -3.44 78.29
CA LEU A 26 12.12 -4.55 78.15
C LEU A 26 13.30 -4.19 77.24
N CYS A 27 13.07 -3.43 76.16
CA CYS A 27 14.12 -2.94 75.29
C CYS A 27 15.04 -1.94 76.01
N SER A 28 14.49 -1.09 76.88
CA SER A 28 15.25 -0.12 77.69
C SER A 28 16.19 -0.80 78.70
N TYR A 29 15.87 -2.01 79.16
CA TYR A 29 16.74 -2.84 80.02
C TYR A 29 17.84 -3.61 79.26
N LYS A 30 18.15 -3.25 78.01
CA LYS A 30 19.19 -3.88 77.16
C LYS A 30 18.97 -5.37 76.85
N VAL A 31 17.73 -5.87 76.91
CA VAL A 31 17.39 -7.28 76.63
C VAL A 31 16.93 -7.51 75.16
N SER A 32 17.02 -6.48 74.30
CA SER A 32 16.48 -6.47 72.94
C SER A 32 16.98 -7.61 72.04
N HIS A 33 18.25 -8.00 72.14
CA HIS A 33 18.81 -9.12 71.36
C HIS A 33 18.10 -10.45 71.65
N ASN A 34 17.93 -10.77 72.94
CA ASN A 34 17.29 -12.01 73.35
C ASN A 34 15.79 -12.00 73.03
N LEU A 35 15.15 -10.83 73.14
CA LEU A 35 13.74 -10.65 72.79
C LEU A 35 13.49 -10.92 71.30
N TYR A 36 14.32 -10.35 70.41
CA TYR A 36 14.23 -10.62 68.97
C TYR A 36 14.44 -12.11 68.66
N LYS A 37 15.45 -12.74 69.28
CA LYS A 37 15.72 -14.18 69.09
C LYS A 37 14.54 -15.05 69.54
N GLN A 38 13.93 -14.74 70.68
CA GLN A 38 12.75 -15.47 71.17
C GLN A 38 11.54 -15.26 70.26
N LEU A 39 11.29 -14.03 69.81
CA LEU A 39 10.20 -13.74 68.87
C LEU A 39 10.37 -14.56 67.57
N ARG A 40 11.58 -14.55 66.99
CA ARG A 40 11.90 -15.33 65.80
C ARG A 40 11.62 -16.81 66.01
N GLN A 41 12.07 -17.36 67.14
CA GLN A 41 11.89 -18.78 67.44
C GLN A 41 10.41 -19.17 67.53
N VAL A 42 9.58 -18.38 68.22
CA VAL A 42 8.14 -18.65 68.34
C VAL A 42 7.47 -18.66 66.95
N CYS A 43 7.74 -17.64 66.14
CA CYS A 43 7.20 -17.57 64.78
C CYS A 43 7.71 -18.71 63.89
N GLU A 44 8.97 -19.12 64.04
CA GLU A 44 9.54 -20.25 63.30
C GLU A 44 8.89 -21.59 63.69
N GLU A 45 8.65 -21.84 64.98
CA GLU A 45 7.96 -23.03 65.46
C GLU A 45 6.52 -23.10 64.93
N HIS A 46 5.81 -21.97 64.92
CA HIS A 46 4.47 -21.89 64.33
C HIS A 46 4.49 -22.18 62.82
N MET A 47 5.40 -21.58 62.05
CA MET A 47 5.52 -21.82 60.60
C MET A 47 5.85 -23.28 60.28
N LYS A 48 6.71 -23.94 61.07
CA LYS A 48 6.97 -25.37 60.94
C LYS A 48 5.73 -26.21 61.18
N ALA A 49 4.92 -25.88 62.18
CA ALA A 49 3.65 -26.60 62.41
C ALA A 49 2.63 -26.37 61.28
N GLN A 50 2.64 -25.20 60.62
CA GLN A 50 1.76 -24.92 59.49
C GLN A 50 2.09 -25.77 58.26
N ILE A 51 3.26 -26.38 58.13
CA ILE A 51 3.61 -27.14 56.92
C ILE A 51 2.83 -28.45 56.80
N ASP A 52 2.50 -29.09 57.93
CA ASP A 52 1.93 -30.43 57.95
C ASP A 52 0.55 -30.47 57.28
N GLN A 53 -0.18 -29.35 57.33
CA GLN A 53 -1.47 -29.22 56.63
C GLN A 53 -1.33 -29.29 55.10
N PHE A 54 -0.15 -29.05 54.53
CA PHE A 54 0.08 -29.11 53.08
C PHE A 54 0.61 -30.47 52.61
N ARG A 55 1.04 -31.31 53.55
CA ARG A 55 1.61 -32.64 53.27
C ARG A 55 0.57 -33.75 53.17
N GLU A 56 -0.68 -33.50 53.55
CA GLU A 56 -1.77 -34.45 53.41
C GLU A 56 -2.06 -34.79 51.93
N GLU A 57 -2.22 -36.08 51.62
CA GLU A 57 -2.56 -36.56 50.29
C GLU A 57 -4.03 -36.25 49.95
N SER A 58 -4.31 -35.83 48.70
CA SER A 58 -5.63 -35.70 48.05
C SER A 58 -6.36 -34.34 48.01
N LEU A 59 -5.66 -33.20 47.98
CA LEU A 59 -6.31 -31.94 47.57
C LEU A 59 -6.22 -31.70 46.06
N ASP A 60 -7.37 -31.40 45.45
CA ASP A 60 -7.47 -30.83 44.10
C ASP A 60 -6.59 -29.56 44.00
N SER A 61 -5.98 -29.34 42.82
CA SER A 61 -5.04 -28.24 42.61
C SER A 61 -5.63 -26.88 43.00
N PHE A 62 -6.89 -26.60 42.68
CA PHE A 62 -7.51 -25.33 43.00
C PHE A 62 -7.77 -25.16 44.50
N LEU A 63 -8.23 -26.21 45.18
CA LEU A 63 -8.39 -26.20 46.64
C LEU A 63 -7.04 -26.02 47.35
N PHE A 64 -5.99 -26.66 46.84
CA PHE A 64 -4.63 -26.50 47.34
C PHE A 64 -4.17 -25.05 47.23
N LEU A 65 -4.35 -24.40 46.07
CA LEU A 65 -4.00 -22.99 45.88
C LEU A 65 -4.77 -22.05 46.82
N LYS A 66 -6.07 -22.30 47.04
CA LYS A 66 -6.86 -21.53 48.01
C LYS A 66 -6.34 -21.71 49.44
N LYS A 67 -5.90 -22.92 49.81
CA LYS A 67 -5.32 -23.21 51.12
C LYS A 67 -4.00 -22.45 51.32
N VAL A 68 -3.11 -22.48 50.33
CA VAL A 68 -1.85 -21.72 50.35
C VAL A 68 -2.13 -20.21 50.45
N ASN A 69 -3.06 -19.69 49.65
CA ASN A 69 -3.41 -18.26 49.67
C ASN A 69 -4.00 -17.82 51.01
N ARG A 70 -4.82 -18.66 51.64
CA ARG A 70 -5.38 -18.38 52.97
C ARG A 70 -4.27 -18.34 54.01
N CYS A 71 -3.42 -19.36 54.04
CA CYS A 71 -2.27 -19.42 54.95
C CYS A 71 -1.36 -18.18 54.80
N TRP A 72 -1.08 -17.75 53.57
CA TRP A 72 -0.34 -16.52 53.29
C TRP A 72 -1.04 -15.27 53.84
N LYS A 73 -2.32 -15.08 53.52
CA LYS A 73 -3.08 -13.89 53.98
C LYS A 73 -3.17 -13.83 55.50
N ASP A 74 -3.38 -14.97 56.14
CA ASP A 74 -3.44 -15.08 57.60
C ASP A 74 -2.07 -14.75 58.20
N HIS A 75 -0.98 -15.32 57.68
CA HIS A 75 0.39 -15.00 58.09
C HIS A 75 0.72 -13.52 57.96
N CYS A 76 0.40 -12.88 56.82
CA CYS A 76 0.61 -11.45 56.65
C CYS A 76 -0.12 -10.60 57.69
N ARG A 77 -1.40 -10.91 57.96
CA ARG A 77 -2.21 -10.20 58.96
C ARG A 77 -1.63 -10.36 60.36
N GLN A 78 -1.24 -11.59 60.70
CA GLN A 78 -0.63 -11.92 61.99
C GLN A 78 0.70 -11.19 62.17
N MET A 79 1.57 -11.18 61.15
CA MET A 79 2.85 -10.48 61.20
C MET A 79 2.72 -8.96 61.28
N ILE A 80 1.71 -8.35 60.64
CA ILE A 80 1.40 -6.92 60.82
C ILE A 80 1.04 -6.64 62.28
N MET A 81 0.23 -7.49 62.90
CA MET A 81 -0.18 -7.34 64.29
C MET A 81 1.00 -7.53 65.26
N ILE A 82 1.81 -8.56 65.05
CA ILE A 82 3.04 -8.78 65.81
C ILE A 82 3.96 -7.56 65.67
N ARG A 83 4.18 -7.07 64.46
CA ARG A 83 5.00 -5.87 64.22
C ARG A 83 4.44 -4.64 64.95
N SER A 84 3.13 -4.49 65.05
CA SER A 84 2.53 -3.36 65.78
C SER A 84 2.82 -3.40 67.28
N ILE A 85 2.80 -4.60 67.89
CA ILE A 85 3.15 -4.80 69.31
C ILE A 85 4.66 -4.57 69.52
N PHE A 86 5.48 -5.11 68.62
CA PHE A 86 6.94 -5.04 68.72
C PHE A 86 7.55 -3.83 67.97
N LEU A 87 6.75 -2.79 67.71
CA LEU A 87 7.17 -1.65 66.88
C LEU A 87 8.39 -0.93 67.47
N PHE A 88 8.47 -0.81 68.79
CA PHE A 88 9.64 -0.22 69.47
C PHE A 88 10.90 -1.05 69.22
N LEU A 89 10.82 -2.38 69.30
CA LEU A 89 11.95 -3.28 69.01
C LEU A 89 12.41 -3.18 67.55
N ASP A 90 11.45 -3.15 66.61
CA ASP A 90 11.71 -3.04 65.16
C ASP A 90 12.40 -1.70 64.81
N ARG A 91 11.95 -0.60 65.42
CA ARG A 91 12.44 0.76 65.11
C ARG A 91 13.67 1.21 65.88
N THR A 92 14.02 0.55 66.99
CA THR A 92 15.20 0.90 67.79
C THR A 92 16.34 -0.07 67.56
N TYR A 93 16.17 -1.32 68.00
CA TYR A 93 17.23 -2.33 67.96
C TYR A 93 17.43 -2.88 66.56
N VAL A 94 16.38 -3.36 65.90
CA VAL A 94 16.50 -4.01 64.58
C VAL A 94 16.98 -3.01 63.52
N LEU A 95 16.39 -1.80 63.49
CA LEU A 95 16.79 -0.74 62.56
C LEU A 95 18.27 -0.33 62.68
N GLN A 96 18.87 -0.41 63.87
CA GLN A 96 20.28 -0.08 64.10
C GLN A 96 21.24 -1.22 63.72
N ASN A 97 20.73 -2.44 63.49
CA ASN A 97 21.52 -3.63 63.18
C ASN A 97 21.24 -4.11 61.75
N SER A 98 22.06 -3.68 60.80
CA SER A 98 21.91 -4.02 59.37
C SER A 98 21.95 -5.52 59.05
N MET A 99 22.49 -6.34 59.96
CA MET A 99 22.54 -7.80 59.83
C MET A 99 21.23 -8.49 60.23
N LEU A 100 20.30 -7.78 60.88
CA LEU A 100 19.02 -8.33 61.31
C LEU A 100 17.90 -7.87 60.36
N PRO A 101 17.10 -8.80 59.82
CA PRO A 101 15.94 -8.42 59.03
C PRO A 101 14.90 -7.72 59.92
N SER A 102 14.08 -6.84 59.33
CA SER A 102 12.91 -6.29 60.05
C SER A 102 11.98 -7.42 60.49
N ILE A 103 11.10 -7.16 61.46
CA ILE A 103 10.13 -8.17 61.90
C ILE A 103 9.28 -8.67 60.71
N TRP A 104 8.96 -7.77 59.77
CA TRP A 104 8.26 -8.14 58.54
C TRP A 104 9.11 -9.05 57.65
N ASP A 105 10.34 -8.66 57.34
CA ASP A 105 11.24 -9.43 56.48
C ASP A 105 11.60 -10.79 57.08
N MET A 106 11.72 -10.87 58.41
CA MET A 106 11.85 -12.13 59.14
C MET A 106 10.63 -13.02 58.90
N GLY A 107 9.42 -12.47 58.98
CA GLY A 107 8.19 -13.20 58.67
C GLY A 107 8.16 -13.73 57.24
N LEU A 108 8.60 -12.93 56.26
CA LEU A 108 8.75 -13.36 54.86
C LEU A 108 9.79 -14.48 54.71
N GLU A 109 10.96 -14.33 55.35
CA GLU A 109 12.03 -15.32 55.34
C GLU A 109 11.56 -16.67 55.90
N LEU A 110 10.81 -16.66 57.00
CA LEU A 110 10.27 -17.86 57.63
C LEU A 110 9.23 -18.56 56.74
N PHE A 111 8.29 -17.80 56.16
CA PHE A 111 7.29 -18.36 55.24
C PHE A 111 7.94 -18.93 53.98
N ARG A 112 8.91 -18.21 53.41
CA ARG A 112 9.72 -18.70 52.28
C ARG A 112 10.39 -20.02 52.64
N SER A 113 11.15 -20.04 53.73
CA SER A 113 12.03 -21.18 54.07
C SER A 113 11.28 -22.44 54.47
N HIS A 114 10.14 -22.31 55.16
CA HIS A 114 9.39 -23.45 55.69
C HIS A 114 8.18 -23.84 54.86
N VAL A 115 7.52 -22.92 54.15
CA VAL A 115 6.31 -23.22 53.37
C VAL A 115 6.61 -23.33 51.88
N ILE A 116 7.11 -22.26 51.26
CA ILE A 116 7.27 -22.20 49.79
C ILE A 116 8.54 -22.90 49.29
N SER A 117 9.58 -23.00 50.10
CA SER A 117 10.81 -23.75 49.76
C SER A 117 10.66 -25.27 49.93
N ASP A 118 9.56 -25.75 50.54
CA ASP A 118 9.24 -27.17 50.50
C ASP A 118 8.89 -27.58 49.07
N ARG A 119 9.64 -28.54 48.53
CA ARG A 119 9.56 -28.91 47.11
C ARG A 119 8.16 -29.35 46.68
N MET A 120 7.42 -30.03 47.55
CA MET A 120 6.09 -30.50 47.22
C MET A 120 5.13 -29.32 47.11
N VAL A 121 5.17 -28.43 48.09
CA VAL A 121 4.34 -27.22 48.14
C VAL A 121 4.67 -26.30 46.97
N GLN A 122 5.95 -26.09 46.71
CA GLN A 122 6.43 -25.27 45.60
C GLN A 122 5.90 -25.79 44.27
N ASN A 123 6.19 -27.04 43.92
CA ASN A 123 5.77 -27.61 42.64
C ASN A 123 4.26 -27.61 42.48
N LYS A 124 3.49 -28.06 43.48
CA LYS A 124 2.01 -28.01 43.41
C LYS A 124 1.47 -26.60 43.27
N THR A 125 2.09 -25.61 43.90
CA THR A 125 1.68 -24.20 43.77
C THR A 125 1.96 -23.69 42.37
N ILE A 126 3.18 -23.90 41.86
CA ILE A 126 3.59 -23.44 40.53
C ILE A 126 2.77 -24.13 39.44
N ASP A 127 2.72 -25.46 39.45
CA ASP A 127 2.00 -26.26 38.45
C ASP A 127 0.49 -25.96 38.49
N GLY A 128 -0.07 -25.72 39.68
CA GLY A 128 -1.46 -25.29 39.85
C GLY A 128 -1.74 -23.90 39.25
N ILE A 129 -0.85 -22.93 39.48
CA ILE A 129 -0.96 -21.58 38.91
C ILE A 129 -0.87 -21.66 37.37
N LEU A 130 0.09 -22.42 36.85
CA LEU A 130 0.27 -22.61 35.41
C LEU A 130 -0.95 -23.24 34.76
N LYS A 131 -1.52 -24.27 35.38
CA LYS A 131 -2.76 -24.92 34.93
C LYS A 131 -3.95 -23.94 34.87
N LEU A 132 -4.11 -23.07 35.88
CA LEU A 132 -5.16 -22.04 35.83
C LEU A 132 -4.95 -21.05 34.67
N ILE A 133 -3.70 -20.67 34.39
CA ILE A 133 -3.39 -19.78 33.25
C ILE A 133 -3.66 -20.49 31.91
N GLU A 134 -3.32 -21.77 31.79
CA GLU A 134 -3.60 -22.58 30.60
C GLU A 134 -5.12 -22.73 30.35
N GLN A 135 -5.89 -22.97 31.40
CA GLN A 135 -7.36 -23.00 31.35
C GLN A 135 -7.94 -21.67 30.89
N GLU A 136 -7.43 -20.55 31.42
CA GLU A 136 -7.85 -19.22 30.98
C GLU A 136 -7.50 -18.95 29.51
N ARG A 137 -6.33 -19.38 29.04
CA ARG A 137 -5.95 -19.31 27.61
C ARG A 137 -6.88 -20.13 26.72
N SER A 138 -7.51 -21.17 27.27
CA SER A 138 -8.49 -22.00 26.58
C SER A 138 -9.92 -21.44 26.65
N GLY A 139 -10.13 -20.33 27.35
CA GLY A 139 -11.42 -19.63 27.47
C GLY A 139 -12.21 -20.00 28.74
N GLU A 140 -11.63 -20.75 29.66
CA GLU A 140 -12.26 -21.04 30.96
C GLU A 140 -12.16 -19.83 31.90
N ALA A 141 -13.20 -19.59 32.71
CA ALA A 141 -13.17 -18.55 33.72
C ALA A 141 -12.35 -19.00 34.94
N VAL A 142 -11.36 -18.20 35.35
CA VAL A 142 -10.51 -18.47 36.52
C VAL A 142 -10.58 -17.35 37.56
N ASP A 143 -10.27 -17.69 38.80
CA ASP A 143 -10.20 -16.71 39.89
C ASP A 143 -8.92 -15.86 39.77
N ARG A 144 -9.01 -14.77 39.00
CA ARG A 144 -7.90 -13.82 38.80
C ARG A 144 -7.42 -13.18 40.11
N SER A 145 -8.28 -13.07 41.13
CA SER A 145 -7.91 -12.52 42.44
C SER A 145 -7.01 -13.47 43.23
N LEU A 146 -7.26 -14.78 43.10
CA LEU A 146 -6.41 -15.83 43.66
C LEU A 146 -5.03 -15.82 43.00
N LEU A 147 -4.97 -15.77 41.66
CA LEU A 147 -3.72 -15.69 40.90
C LEU A 147 -2.90 -14.46 41.30
N ARG A 148 -3.53 -13.27 41.31
CA ARG A 148 -2.86 -12.02 41.72
C ARG A 148 -2.27 -12.10 43.12
N SER A 149 -3.01 -12.71 44.05
CA SER A 149 -2.58 -12.85 45.44
C SER A 149 -1.40 -13.83 45.58
N LEU A 150 -1.45 -14.97 44.89
CA LEU A 150 -0.39 -15.98 44.94
C LEU A 150 0.87 -15.55 44.19
N LEU A 151 0.74 -14.91 43.03
CA LEU A 151 1.89 -14.38 42.30
C LEU A 151 2.50 -13.17 43.02
N GLY A 152 1.67 -12.33 43.63
CA GLY A 152 2.11 -11.29 44.57
C GLY A 152 2.91 -11.87 45.74
N MET A 153 2.40 -12.94 46.37
CA MET A 153 3.16 -13.68 47.40
C MET A 153 4.51 -14.17 46.88
N LEU A 154 4.59 -14.81 45.71
CA LEU A 154 5.87 -15.28 45.15
C LEU A 154 6.84 -14.13 44.88
N SER A 155 6.32 -12.95 44.52
CA SER A 155 7.11 -11.72 44.33
C SER A 155 7.62 -11.20 45.67
N ASP A 156 6.75 -11.07 46.68
CA ASP A 156 7.10 -10.61 48.03
C ASP A 156 8.14 -11.54 48.69
N LEU A 157 8.06 -12.84 48.42
CA LEU A 157 9.01 -13.86 48.89
C LEU A 157 10.28 -13.96 48.01
N GLN A 158 10.40 -13.16 46.95
CA GLN A 158 11.54 -13.11 46.03
C GLN A 158 11.84 -14.45 45.33
N VAL A 159 10.83 -15.29 45.09
CA VAL A 159 10.95 -16.58 44.40
C VAL A 159 10.29 -16.61 43.03
N TYR A 160 9.54 -15.56 42.67
CA TYR A 160 8.79 -15.46 41.40
C TYR A 160 9.66 -15.76 40.17
N LYS A 161 10.80 -15.09 40.02
CA LYS A 161 11.63 -15.22 38.81
C LYS A 161 12.23 -16.62 38.63
N GLU A 162 12.77 -17.17 39.71
CA GLU A 162 13.47 -18.46 39.68
C GLU A 162 12.51 -19.66 39.65
N SER A 163 11.43 -19.59 40.43
CA SER A 163 10.53 -20.73 40.64
C SER A 163 9.34 -20.75 39.67
N PHE A 164 8.84 -19.58 39.27
CA PHE A 164 7.65 -19.45 38.42
C PHE A 164 7.99 -19.01 37.00
N GLU A 165 8.62 -17.85 36.83
CA GLU A 165 8.74 -17.17 35.52
C GLU A 165 9.44 -18.05 34.48
N ALA A 166 10.52 -18.74 34.86
CA ALA A 166 11.24 -19.64 33.95
C ALA A 166 10.34 -20.77 33.41
N LYS A 167 9.58 -21.43 34.29
CA LYS A 167 8.63 -22.50 33.90
C LYS A 167 7.46 -21.93 33.09
N PHE A 168 6.91 -20.79 33.52
CA PHE A 168 5.82 -20.09 32.84
C PHE A 168 6.18 -19.75 31.38
N LEU A 169 7.37 -19.23 31.15
CA LEU A 169 7.82 -18.87 29.80
C LEU A 169 8.08 -20.11 28.93
N GLU A 170 8.62 -21.20 29.48
CA GLU A 170 8.84 -22.42 28.70
C GLU A 170 7.51 -23.09 28.32
N GLU A 171 6.55 -23.20 29.25
CA GLU A 171 5.22 -23.73 28.92
C GLU A 171 4.47 -22.84 27.93
N THR A 172 4.56 -21.52 28.08
CA THR A 172 3.97 -20.56 27.14
C THR A 172 4.56 -20.71 25.74
N LYS A 173 5.88 -20.91 25.65
CA LYS A 173 6.57 -21.17 24.38
C LYS A 173 6.08 -22.46 23.73
N CYS A 174 6.00 -23.55 24.49
CA CYS A 174 5.49 -24.84 23.98
C CYS A 174 4.05 -24.73 23.49
N LEU A 175 3.18 -24.06 24.25
CA LEU A 175 1.79 -23.84 23.90
C LEU A 175 1.66 -23.05 22.60
N TYR A 176 2.29 -21.88 22.50
CA TYR A 176 2.17 -21.04 21.30
C TYR A 176 2.92 -21.61 20.09
N ALA A 177 3.96 -22.43 20.28
CA ALA A 177 4.60 -23.18 19.19
C ALA A 177 3.61 -24.18 18.56
N ALA A 178 2.91 -24.96 19.39
CA ALA A 178 1.91 -25.91 18.92
C ALA A 178 0.69 -25.20 18.30
N GLU A 179 0.24 -24.11 18.93
CA GLU A 179 -0.89 -23.30 18.46
C GLU A 179 -0.61 -22.66 17.10
N GLY A 180 0.59 -22.10 16.90
CA GLY A 180 1.03 -21.51 15.62
C GLY A 180 1.04 -22.54 14.49
N GLN A 181 1.67 -23.70 14.70
CA GLN A 181 1.72 -24.78 13.71
C GLN A 181 0.32 -25.28 13.33
N ARG A 182 -0.52 -25.54 14.34
CA ARG A 182 -1.88 -26.06 14.14
C ARG A 182 -2.77 -25.06 13.40
N LEU A 183 -2.82 -23.81 13.86
CA LEU A 183 -3.72 -22.80 13.29
C LEU A 183 -3.28 -22.33 11.90
N MET A 184 -1.98 -22.35 11.58
CA MET A 184 -1.51 -22.08 10.21
C MET A 184 -2.02 -23.10 9.19
N GLN A 185 -2.27 -24.34 9.63
CA GLN A 185 -2.83 -25.39 8.78
C GLN A 185 -4.36 -25.33 8.74
N GLU A 186 -5.01 -25.12 9.88
CA GLU A 186 -6.47 -25.16 10.00
C GLU A 186 -7.19 -23.92 9.48
N ARG A 187 -6.55 -22.74 9.53
CA ARG A 187 -7.22 -21.45 9.25
C ARG A 187 -6.63 -20.70 8.07
N GLU A 188 -7.42 -19.80 7.53
CA GLU A 188 -6.98 -18.81 6.56
C GLU A 188 -6.17 -17.69 7.23
N VAL A 189 -5.28 -17.07 6.46
CA VAL A 189 -4.35 -16.05 6.97
C VAL A 189 -5.06 -14.86 7.65
N PRO A 190 -6.14 -14.28 7.09
CA PRO A 190 -6.94 -13.26 7.78
C PRO A 190 -7.33 -13.64 9.22
N GLU A 191 -7.95 -14.82 9.37
CA GLU A 191 -8.43 -15.30 10.67
C GLU A 191 -7.28 -15.60 11.63
N TYR A 192 -6.17 -16.13 11.09
CA TYR A 192 -4.95 -16.36 11.84
C TYR A 192 -4.39 -15.04 12.41
N LEU A 193 -4.27 -13.98 11.61
CA LEU A 193 -3.76 -12.69 12.08
C LEU A 193 -4.64 -12.05 13.16
N HIS A 194 -5.96 -12.13 13.01
CA HIS A 194 -6.89 -11.69 14.05
C HIS A 194 -6.71 -12.48 15.34
N HIS A 195 -6.52 -13.79 15.22
CA HIS A 195 -6.24 -14.63 16.38
C HIS A 195 -4.92 -14.27 17.07
N VAL A 196 -3.85 -14.00 16.32
CA VAL A 196 -2.57 -13.54 16.89
C VAL A 196 -2.75 -12.21 17.63
N ASN A 197 -3.46 -11.25 17.03
CA ASN A 197 -3.71 -9.96 17.69
C ASN A 197 -4.48 -10.13 19.00
N ARG A 198 -5.53 -10.95 18.99
CA ARG A 198 -6.29 -11.29 20.20
C ARG A 198 -5.40 -11.91 21.28
N ARG A 199 -4.52 -12.85 20.92
CA ARG A 199 -3.59 -13.46 21.88
C ARG A 199 -2.64 -12.45 22.50
N LEU A 200 -2.12 -11.52 21.70
CA LEU A 200 -1.27 -10.44 22.22
C LEU A 200 -2.03 -9.54 23.21
N GLU A 201 -3.27 -9.16 22.88
CA GLU A 201 -4.13 -8.36 23.77
C GLU A 201 -4.42 -9.09 25.09
N GLU A 202 -4.76 -10.39 25.02
CA GLU A 202 -5.01 -11.22 26.20
C GLU A 202 -3.78 -11.34 27.09
N GLU A 203 -2.58 -11.58 26.53
CA GLU A 203 -1.36 -11.67 27.33
C GLU A 203 -0.97 -10.32 27.95
N VAL A 204 -1.23 -9.21 27.28
CA VAL A 204 -1.05 -7.87 27.87
C VAL A 204 -2.01 -7.66 29.05
N ASP A 205 -3.28 -8.04 28.91
CA ASP A 205 -4.27 -7.98 29.99
C ASP A 205 -3.89 -8.86 31.19
N ARG A 206 -3.34 -10.05 30.95
CA ARG A 206 -2.83 -10.95 32.01
C ARG A 206 -1.70 -10.30 32.80
N VAL A 207 -0.79 -9.63 32.11
CA VAL A 207 0.29 -8.88 32.76
C VAL A 207 -0.24 -7.79 33.66
N ILE A 208 -1.20 -7.01 33.18
CA ILE A 208 -1.81 -5.92 33.96
C ILE A 208 -2.57 -6.50 35.16
N THR A 209 -3.21 -7.66 35.00
CA THR A 209 -4.12 -8.18 36.02
C THR A 209 -3.40 -8.91 37.15
N TYR A 210 -2.45 -9.81 36.86
CA TYR A 210 -1.87 -10.68 37.89
C TYR A 210 -0.39 -11.08 37.73
N LEU A 211 0.29 -10.81 36.60
CA LEU A 211 1.73 -11.12 36.47
C LEU A 211 2.60 -9.95 36.93
N ASP A 212 3.88 -10.24 37.20
CA ASP A 212 4.88 -9.20 37.44
C ASP A 212 5.14 -8.37 36.17
N HIS A 213 5.35 -7.07 36.33
CA HIS A 213 5.59 -6.16 35.20
C HIS A 213 6.91 -6.49 34.46
N GLY A 214 7.88 -7.09 35.15
CA GLY A 214 9.12 -7.60 34.55
C GLY A 214 8.89 -8.70 33.52
N THR A 215 7.79 -9.46 33.64
CA THR A 215 7.42 -10.55 32.74
C THR A 215 6.83 -10.07 31.40
N HIS A 216 6.37 -8.81 31.32
CA HIS A 216 5.75 -8.27 30.11
C HIS A 216 6.60 -8.48 28.85
N LYS A 217 7.85 -8.00 28.89
CA LYS A 217 8.76 -8.03 27.73
C LYS A 217 9.12 -9.47 27.29
N PRO A 218 9.56 -10.38 28.17
CA PRO A 218 9.88 -11.75 27.75
C PRO A 218 8.64 -12.54 27.29
N LEU A 219 7.48 -12.33 27.91
CA LEU A 219 6.23 -12.98 27.52
C LEU A 219 5.80 -12.57 26.11
N ILE A 220 5.68 -11.27 25.85
CA ILE A 220 5.24 -10.77 24.54
C ILE A 220 6.23 -11.16 23.45
N ALA A 221 7.54 -11.08 23.71
CA ALA A 221 8.56 -11.54 22.76
C ALA A 221 8.45 -13.04 22.45
N CYS A 222 8.07 -13.87 23.44
CA CYS A 222 7.81 -15.29 23.23
C CYS A 222 6.63 -15.51 22.28
N VAL A 223 5.50 -14.85 22.53
CA VAL A 223 4.27 -14.94 21.72
C VAL A 223 4.53 -14.46 20.29
N GLU A 224 5.15 -13.29 20.13
CA GLU A 224 5.50 -12.72 18.82
C GLU A 224 6.44 -13.66 18.05
N LYS A 225 7.43 -14.26 18.72
CA LYS A 225 8.32 -15.22 18.07
C LYS A 225 7.57 -16.47 17.61
N GLN A 226 6.79 -17.11 18.48
CA GLN A 226 6.14 -18.38 18.16
C GLN A 226 5.00 -18.24 17.15
N LEU A 227 4.15 -17.21 17.28
CA LEU A 227 3.00 -17.04 16.41
C LEU A 227 3.30 -16.28 15.11
N LEU A 228 4.31 -15.42 15.08
CA LEU A 228 4.67 -14.65 13.87
C LEU A 228 6.05 -15.03 13.36
N GLY A 229 7.09 -14.95 14.20
CA GLY A 229 8.48 -15.10 13.78
C GLY A 229 8.80 -16.41 13.08
N GLU A 230 8.36 -17.55 13.62
CA GLU A 230 8.59 -18.87 13.03
C GLU A 230 7.76 -19.11 11.75
N HIS A 231 6.82 -18.21 11.41
CA HIS A 231 5.81 -18.41 10.37
C HIS A 231 5.72 -17.29 9.33
N LEU A 232 6.57 -16.25 9.40
CA LEU A 232 6.51 -15.07 8.54
C LEU A 232 6.38 -15.42 7.05
N THR A 233 7.28 -16.25 6.54
CA THR A 233 7.31 -16.64 5.12
C THR A 233 6.08 -17.47 4.74
N ALA A 234 5.64 -18.40 5.60
CA ALA A 234 4.48 -19.24 5.35
C ALA A 234 3.17 -18.42 5.28
N ILE A 235 3.03 -17.44 6.19
CA ILE A 235 1.90 -16.50 6.20
C ILE A 235 1.82 -15.73 4.87
N LEU A 236 2.94 -15.19 4.40
CA LEU A 236 2.98 -14.40 3.17
C LEU A 236 2.74 -15.25 1.92
N GLN A 237 3.37 -16.44 1.85
CA GLN A 237 3.19 -17.35 0.73
C GLN A 237 1.76 -17.86 0.59
N LYS A 238 1.08 -18.15 1.71
CA LYS A 238 -0.31 -18.65 1.70
C LYS A 238 -1.33 -17.53 1.47
N GLY A 239 -1.14 -16.36 2.09
CA GLY A 239 -2.22 -15.38 2.21
C GLY A 239 -2.02 -14.04 1.51
N LEU A 240 -0.79 -13.54 1.36
CA LEU A 240 -0.56 -12.16 0.93
C LEU A 240 -1.20 -11.86 -0.41
N LYS A 241 -1.00 -12.75 -1.40
CA LYS A 241 -1.54 -12.56 -2.75
C LYS A 241 -3.05 -12.40 -2.74
N ASN A 242 -3.77 -13.30 -2.08
CA ASN A 242 -5.24 -13.27 -2.06
C ASN A 242 -5.76 -11.99 -1.38
N MET A 243 -5.14 -11.57 -0.28
CA MET A 243 -5.52 -10.32 0.40
C MET A 243 -5.26 -9.08 -0.45
N LEU A 244 -4.16 -9.07 -1.21
CA LEU A 244 -3.85 -8.00 -2.15
C LEU A 244 -4.84 -8.01 -3.33
N ASP A 245 -5.13 -9.16 -3.92
CA ASP A 245 -6.05 -9.29 -5.06
C ASP A 245 -7.48 -8.85 -4.67
N GLU A 246 -7.95 -9.22 -3.48
CA GLU A 246 -9.29 -8.88 -2.95
C GLU A 246 -9.41 -7.50 -2.27
N ASN A 247 -8.32 -6.73 -2.16
CA ASN A 247 -8.29 -5.42 -1.48
C ASN A 247 -8.75 -5.48 -0.01
N ARG A 248 -8.21 -6.44 0.75
CA ARG A 248 -8.51 -6.63 2.18
C ARG A 248 -7.74 -5.63 3.05
N ASP A 249 -8.15 -4.36 3.02
CA ASP A 249 -7.43 -3.25 3.66
C ASP A 249 -7.23 -3.43 5.18
N LEU A 250 -8.24 -3.96 5.89
CA LEU A 250 -8.18 -4.20 7.33
C LEU A 250 -7.10 -5.23 7.68
N GLU A 251 -7.10 -6.36 6.98
CA GLU A 251 -6.16 -7.45 7.18
C GLU A 251 -4.75 -7.08 6.73
N LEU A 252 -4.59 -6.31 5.65
CA LEU A 252 -3.30 -5.79 5.20
C LEU A 252 -2.70 -4.81 6.21
N THR A 253 -3.53 -3.95 6.80
CA THR A 253 -3.13 -3.05 7.89
C THR A 253 -2.68 -3.85 9.11
N LEU A 254 -3.48 -4.85 9.51
CA LEU A 254 -3.16 -5.73 10.63
C LEU A 254 -1.86 -6.51 10.40
N MET A 255 -1.68 -7.08 9.21
CA MET A 255 -0.45 -7.75 8.79
C MET A 255 0.74 -6.82 8.94
N TYR A 256 0.67 -5.60 8.42
CA TYR A 256 1.76 -4.64 8.51
C TYR A 256 2.12 -4.30 9.96
N GLN A 257 1.11 -4.08 10.83
CA GLN A 257 1.32 -3.83 12.25
C GLN A 257 1.96 -5.01 12.99
N LEU A 258 1.49 -6.23 12.74
CA LEU A 258 2.02 -7.45 13.37
C LEU A 258 3.45 -7.75 12.90
N PHE A 259 3.71 -7.66 11.60
CA PHE A 259 5.04 -7.89 11.03
C PHE A 259 6.05 -6.82 11.45
N SER A 260 5.58 -5.64 11.89
CA SER A 260 6.42 -4.59 12.45
C SER A 260 7.04 -4.96 13.80
N ARG A 261 6.44 -5.90 14.54
CA ARG A 261 6.87 -6.32 15.87
C ARG A 261 8.02 -7.32 15.83
N VAL A 262 8.13 -8.08 14.75
CA VAL A 262 9.11 -9.15 14.61
C VAL A 262 10.36 -8.65 13.87
N LYS A 263 11.52 -9.11 14.32
CA LYS A 263 12.79 -8.89 13.60
C LYS A 263 12.66 -9.36 12.14
N ASP A 264 13.13 -8.53 11.21
CA ASP A 264 13.12 -8.80 9.77
C ASP A 264 11.71 -8.91 9.12
N GLY A 265 10.61 -8.85 9.90
CA GLY A 265 9.25 -9.00 9.39
C GLY A 265 8.87 -7.99 8.32
N LYS A 266 9.16 -6.69 8.55
CA LYS A 266 8.95 -5.64 7.52
C LYS A 266 9.77 -5.88 6.25
N MET A 267 10.99 -6.38 6.37
CA MET A 267 11.88 -6.60 5.24
C MET A 267 11.37 -7.76 4.36
N ILE A 268 10.92 -8.84 4.99
CA ILE A 268 10.34 -10.00 4.28
C ILE A 268 9.01 -9.60 3.62
N LEU A 269 8.15 -8.86 4.31
CA LEU A 269 6.92 -8.32 3.71
C LEU A 269 7.22 -7.43 2.49
N LEU A 270 8.23 -6.56 2.59
CA LEU A 270 8.67 -5.69 1.49
C LEU A 270 9.13 -6.49 0.26
N GLN A 271 9.85 -7.60 0.47
CA GLN A 271 10.27 -8.49 -0.61
C GLN A 271 9.07 -9.10 -1.33
N HIS A 272 8.15 -9.73 -0.59
CA HIS A 272 6.96 -10.35 -1.17
C HIS A 272 6.04 -9.32 -1.84
N TRP A 273 5.95 -8.10 -1.30
CA TRP A 273 5.26 -6.97 -1.91
C TRP A 273 5.83 -6.60 -3.29
N GLY A 274 7.15 -6.43 -3.38
CA GLY A 274 7.82 -6.13 -4.64
C GLY A 274 7.67 -7.25 -5.67
N GLU A 275 7.79 -8.51 -5.25
CA GLU A 275 7.57 -9.67 -6.11
C GLU A 275 6.13 -9.76 -6.61
N TYR A 276 5.14 -9.52 -5.75
CA TYR A 276 3.73 -9.46 -6.14
C TYR A 276 3.51 -8.39 -7.21
N ILE A 277 4.00 -7.16 -7.00
CA ILE A 277 3.84 -6.07 -7.98
C ILE A 277 4.43 -6.47 -9.33
N LYS A 278 5.65 -7.02 -9.32
CA LYS A 278 6.33 -7.44 -10.55
C LYS A 278 5.57 -8.55 -11.26
N ASN A 279 5.04 -9.54 -10.54
CA ASN A 279 4.34 -10.67 -11.12
C ASN A 279 2.96 -10.28 -11.68
N PHE A 280 2.16 -9.55 -10.90
CA PHE A 280 0.86 -9.05 -11.34
C PHE A 280 1.03 -8.10 -12.53
N GLY A 281 1.90 -7.10 -12.40
CA GLY A 281 2.16 -6.10 -13.44
C GLY A 281 2.72 -6.69 -14.74
N SER A 282 3.56 -7.74 -14.65
CA SER A 282 4.03 -8.46 -15.85
C SER A 282 2.88 -9.12 -16.61
N GLY A 283 1.88 -9.65 -15.90
CA GLY A 283 0.67 -10.21 -16.51
C GLY A 283 -0.14 -9.18 -17.32
N LEU A 284 -0.09 -7.91 -16.92
CA LEU A 284 -0.78 -6.81 -17.62
C LEU A 284 -0.08 -6.42 -18.92
N VAL A 285 1.26 -6.37 -18.93
CA VAL A 285 2.00 -5.81 -20.07
C VAL A 285 2.43 -6.85 -21.12
N VAL A 286 2.61 -8.12 -20.75
CA VAL A 286 3.22 -9.13 -21.64
C VAL A 286 2.25 -9.66 -22.70
N ASN A 287 0.95 -9.77 -22.40
CA ASN A 287 -0.01 -10.39 -23.32
C ASN A 287 -0.47 -9.43 -24.44
N PRO A 288 -0.15 -9.71 -25.73
CA PRO A 288 -0.56 -8.85 -26.84
C PRO A 288 -2.08 -8.74 -27.06
N GLU A 289 -2.85 -9.75 -26.63
CA GLU A 289 -4.32 -9.75 -26.78
C GLU A 289 -4.99 -8.69 -25.90
N LYS A 290 -4.32 -8.29 -24.82
CA LYS A 290 -4.78 -7.28 -23.85
C LYS A 290 -4.26 -5.86 -24.14
N ASP A 291 -3.58 -5.64 -25.26
CA ASP A 291 -2.98 -4.33 -25.61
C ASP A 291 -3.97 -3.16 -25.60
N LYS A 292 -5.25 -3.42 -25.86
CA LYS A 292 -6.30 -2.39 -25.86
C LYS A 292 -6.56 -1.82 -24.47
N ASP A 293 -6.53 -2.68 -23.45
CA ASP A 293 -6.92 -2.36 -22.08
C ASP A 293 -5.70 -2.09 -21.19
N MET A 294 -4.50 -2.48 -21.65
CA MET A 294 -3.23 -2.41 -20.90
C MET A 294 -3.00 -1.08 -20.18
N VAL A 295 -3.17 0.08 -20.85
CA VAL A 295 -2.90 1.38 -20.20
C VAL A 295 -3.90 1.68 -19.09
N GLN A 296 -5.17 1.32 -19.28
CA GLN A 296 -6.20 1.51 -18.25
C GLN A 296 -5.93 0.58 -17.06
N GLU A 297 -5.69 -0.71 -17.32
CA GLU A 297 -5.37 -1.67 -16.26
C GLU A 297 -4.10 -1.28 -15.47
N LEU A 298 -3.09 -0.67 -16.13
CA LEU A 298 -1.91 -0.15 -15.45
C LEU A 298 -2.22 1.03 -14.52
N LEU A 299 -3.10 1.94 -14.94
CA LEU A 299 -3.53 3.08 -14.12
C LEU A 299 -4.33 2.60 -12.91
N ASP A 300 -5.29 1.69 -13.12
CA ASP A 300 -6.12 1.12 -12.05
C ASP A 300 -5.26 0.32 -11.06
N PHE A 301 -4.28 -0.45 -11.57
CA PHE A 301 -3.34 -1.16 -10.72
C PHE A 301 -2.45 -0.21 -9.91
N LYS A 302 -2.00 0.90 -10.51
CA LYS A 302 -1.21 1.91 -9.79
C LYS A 302 -2.01 2.59 -8.69
N ASP A 303 -3.27 2.95 -8.95
CA ASP A 303 -4.17 3.55 -7.96
C ASP A 303 -4.39 2.58 -6.78
N LYS A 304 -4.65 1.30 -7.06
CA LYS A 304 -4.78 0.26 -6.03
C LYS A 304 -3.52 0.12 -5.17
N VAL A 305 -2.36 0.07 -5.81
CA VAL A 305 -1.08 -0.07 -5.11
C VAL A 305 -0.77 1.16 -4.23
N ASP A 306 -1.03 2.37 -4.73
CA ASP A 306 -0.83 3.61 -3.97
C ASP A 306 -1.76 3.67 -2.75
N HIS A 307 -3.03 3.30 -2.91
CA HIS A 307 -4.00 3.24 -1.80
C HIS A 307 -3.54 2.31 -0.68
N ILE A 308 -3.07 1.10 -1.03
CA ILE A 308 -2.54 0.14 -0.05
C ILE A 308 -1.33 0.73 0.69
N ILE A 309 -0.41 1.41 -0.01
CA ILE A 309 0.75 2.05 0.64
C ILE A 309 0.30 3.16 1.60
N GLU A 310 -0.67 3.98 1.17
CA GLU A 310 -1.17 5.11 1.95
C GLU A 310 -1.91 4.65 3.21
N VAL A 311 -2.87 3.73 3.06
CA VAL A 311 -3.76 3.30 4.13
C VAL A 311 -3.14 2.17 4.96
N CYS A 312 -2.71 1.08 4.31
CA CYS A 312 -2.30 -0.13 5.01
C CYS A 312 -0.86 -0.06 5.52
N PHE A 313 0.04 0.53 4.74
CA PHE A 313 1.47 0.60 5.06
C PHE A 313 1.92 1.96 5.62
N GLN A 314 0.97 2.84 5.96
CA GLN A 314 1.20 4.11 6.65
C GLN A 314 2.21 5.01 5.93
N LYS A 315 2.14 5.07 4.59
CA LYS A 315 3.06 5.86 3.73
C LYS A 315 4.55 5.54 3.97
N ASN A 316 4.88 4.28 4.25
CA ASN A 316 6.26 3.89 4.47
C ASN A 316 7.11 4.07 3.20
N GLU A 317 8.11 4.95 3.26
CA GLU A 317 8.99 5.30 2.14
C GLU A 317 9.70 4.08 1.51
N LYS A 318 10.01 3.04 2.28
CA LYS A 318 10.62 1.82 1.71
C LYS A 318 9.65 1.11 0.76
N PHE A 319 8.36 1.04 1.12
CA PHE A 319 7.33 0.44 0.26
C PHE A 319 7.06 1.30 -0.98
N VAL A 320 7.11 2.62 -0.86
CA VAL A 320 7.05 3.56 -1.99
C VAL A 320 8.21 3.32 -2.95
N ASN A 321 9.44 3.20 -2.44
CA ASN A 321 10.63 2.99 -3.28
C ASN A 321 10.62 1.62 -3.95
N THR A 322 10.29 0.55 -3.22
CA THR A 322 10.13 -0.78 -3.80
C THR A 322 9.02 -0.84 -4.84
N MET A 323 7.92 -0.11 -4.65
CA MET A 323 6.88 0.04 -5.68
C MET A 323 7.43 0.71 -6.93
N LYS A 324 8.12 1.84 -6.81
CA LYS A 324 8.70 2.57 -7.96
C LYS A 324 9.65 1.67 -8.76
N GLU A 325 10.58 1.01 -8.08
CA GLU A 325 11.53 0.07 -8.70
C GLU A 325 10.81 -1.11 -9.36
N SER A 326 9.76 -1.65 -8.72
CA SER A 326 9.00 -2.77 -9.25
C SER A 326 8.19 -2.39 -10.49
N PHE A 327 7.56 -1.22 -10.50
CA PHE A 327 6.84 -0.67 -11.65
C PHE A 327 7.78 -0.45 -12.84
N GLU A 328 8.92 0.19 -12.60
CA GLU A 328 9.95 0.35 -13.64
C GLU A 328 10.43 -1.01 -14.16
N THR A 329 10.65 -1.99 -13.27
CA THR A 329 11.11 -3.32 -13.67
C THR A 329 10.11 -4.02 -14.59
N PHE A 330 8.83 -4.11 -14.21
CA PHE A 330 7.88 -4.92 -14.97
C PHE A 330 7.40 -4.22 -16.25
N ILE A 331 7.21 -2.89 -16.25
CA ILE A 331 6.77 -2.16 -17.45
C ILE A 331 7.79 -2.35 -18.57
N ASN A 332 9.08 -2.29 -18.24
CA ASN A 332 10.15 -2.42 -19.23
C ASN A 332 10.48 -3.87 -19.60
N ARG A 333 9.77 -4.88 -19.09
CA ARG A 333 9.89 -6.27 -19.60
C ARG A 333 9.43 -6.40 -21.05
N ARG A 334 8.51 -5.55 -21.49
CA ARG A 334 8.07 -5.49 -22.89
C ARG A 334 8.65 -4.26 -23.56
N ALA A 335 9.61 -4.48 -24.46
CA ALA A 335 10.25 -3.40 -25.19
C ALA A 335 9.25 -2.61 -26.04
N ASN A 336 9.36 -1.28 -26.01
CA ASN A 336 8.70 -0.29 -26.90
C ASN A 336 7.15 -0.23 -26.86
N LYS A 337 6.45 -1.33 -26.62
CA LYS A 337 4.98 -1.38 -26.68
C LYS A 337 4.30 -0.53 -25.59
N PRO A 338 4.74 -0.54 -24.33
CA PRO A 338 4.19 0.34 -23.30
C PRO A 338 4.24 1.82 -23.71
N ALA A 339 5.37 2.27 -24.25
CA ALA A 339 5.56 3.63 -24.75
C ALA A 339 4.60 3.96 -25.91
N GLU A 340 4.48 3.08 -26.90
CA GLU A 340 3.57 3.23 -28.03
C GLU A 340 2.11 3.35 -27.57
N LEU A 341 1.67 2.42 -26.71
CA LEU A 341 0.29 2.35 -26.27
C LEU A 341 -0.09 3.53 -25.38
N ILE A 342 0.83 4.02 -24.54
CA ILE A 342 0.62 5.22 -23.74
C ILE A 342 0.49 6.45 -24.63
N ALA A 343 1.32 6.59 -25.68
CA ALA A 343 1.18 7.68 -26.65
C ALA A 343 -0.18 7.64 -27.36
N LYS A 344 -0.63 6.46 -27.79
CA LYS A 344 -1.95 6.25 -28.43
C LYS A 344 -3.11 6.51 -27.47
N TYR A 345 -2.97 6.13 -26.20
CA TYR A 345 -3.97 6.36 -25.18
C TYR A 345 -4.14 7.86 -24.94
N VAL A 346 -3.04 8.62 -24.80
CA VAL A 346 -3.08 10.08 -24.70
C VAL A 346 -3.70 10.72 -25.95
N ASP A 347 -3.34 10.25 -27.16
CA ASP A 347 -3.96 10.73 -28.41
C ASP A 347 -5.48 10.54 -28.42
N SER A 348 -5.96 9.37 -27.99
CA SER A 348 -7.40 9.08 -27.89
C SER A 348 -8.10 10.06 -26.95
N LYS A 349 -7.49 10.38 -25.80
CA LYS A 349 -8.08 11.29 -24.80
C LYS A 349 -8.06 12.76 -25.23
N LEU A 350 -7.12 13.17 -26.08
CA LEU A 350 -6.99 14.55 -26.58
C LEU A 350 -7.75 14.83 -27.89
N ARG A 351 -8.42 13.85 -28.50
CA ARG A 351 -9.20 14.03 -29.74
C ARG A 351 -10.55 14.70 -29.50
N SER A 352 -10.99 15.51 -30.47
CA SER A 352 -12.31 16.12 -30.49
C SER A 352 -13.41 15.05 -30.53
N GLY A 353 -14.42 15.19 -29.66
CA GLY A 353 -15.51 14.22 -29.50
C GLY A 353 -15.45 13.39 -28.21
N ASN A 354 -14.40 13.54 -27.39
CA ASN A 354 -14.32 12.96 -26.06
C ASN A 354 -15.23 13.76 -25.08
N LYS A 355 -16.55 13.62 -25.23
CA LYS A 355 -17.57 14.36 -24.45
C LYS A 355 -17.77 13.83 -23.02
N GLU A 356 -17.03 12.78 -22.64
CA GLU A 356 -17.25 12.04 -21.39
C GLU A 356 -16.44 12.58 -20.21
N ALA A 357 -15.45 13.47 -20.42
CA ALA A 357 -14.60 14.00 -19.36
C ALA A 357 -14.59 15.53 -19.36
N THR A 358 -14.71 16.11 -18.17
CA THR A 358 -14.44 17.54 -17.93
C THR A 358 -12.96 17.85 -18.09
N ASP A 359 -12.62 19.13 -18.30
CA ASP A 359 -11.22 19.57 -18.39
C ASP A 359 -10.42 19.21 -17.12
N GLU A 360 -11.06 19.27 -15.95
CA GLU A 360 -10.43 18.87 -14.67
C GLU A 360 -10.14 17.37 -14.58
N GLU A 361 -11.09 16.53 -15.00
CA GLU A 361 -10.89 15.07 -15.02
C GLU A 361 -9.83 14.66 -16.04
N LEU A 362 -9.81 15.33 -17.19
CA LEU A 362 -8.77 15.14 -18.20
C LEU A 362 -7.39 15.51 -17.63
N GLU A 363 -7.27 16.65 -16.95
CA GLU A 363 -6.00 17.08 -16.36
C GLU A 363 -5.49 16.09 -15.30
N ARG A 364 -6.36 15.61 -14.41
CA ARG A 364 -6.02 14.57 -13.43
C ARG A 364 -5.59 13.26 -14.11
N LEU A 365 -6.26 12.88 -15.19
CA LEU A 365 -5.91 11.69 -15.97
C LEU A 365 -4.53 11.86 -16.62
N LEU A 366 -4.23 13.02 -17.20
CA LEU A 366 -2.91 13.31 -17.77
C LEU A 366 -1.82 13.23 -16.70
N ASP A 367 -2.05 13.76 -15.49
CA ASP A 367 -1.09 13.62 -14.37
C ASP A 367 -0.85 12.16 -13.99
N LYS A 368 -1.90 11.34 -13.90
CA LYS A 368 -1.76 9.90 -13.63
C LYS A 368 -0.96 9.19 -14.73
N ILE A 369 -1.21 9.51 -16.00
CA ILE A 369 -0.44 8.96 -17.12
C ILE A 369 1.02 9.37 -17.03
N MET A 370 1.30 10.62 -16.65
CA MET A 370 2.68 11.09 -16.50
C MET A 370 3.44 10.38 -15.38
N ILE A 371 2.77 9.98 -14.30
CA ILE A 371 3.37 9.12 -13.27
C ILE A 371 3.79 7.78 -13.86
N ILE A 372 2.95 7.14 -14.67
CA ILE A 372 3.31 5.87 -15.35
C ILE A 372 4.43 6.08 -16.36
N PHE A 373 4.39 7.18 -17.11
CA PHE A 373 5.38 7.54 -18.11
C PHE A 373 6.80 7.64 -17.54
N ARG A 374 6.95 8.08 -16.28
CA ARG A 374 8.26 8.12 -15.60
C ARG A 374 8.92 6.76 -15.51
N PHE A 375 8.16 5.67 -15.45
CA PHE A 375 8.68 4.30 -15.35
C PHE A 375 9.12 3.71 -16.68
N ILE A 376 8.93 4.40 -17.82
CA ILE A 376 9.22 3.85 -19.15
C ILE A 376 10.65 4.22 -19.59
N HIS A 377 11.39 3.25 -20.14
CA HIS A 377 12.70 3.48 -20.74
C HIS A 377 12.61 4.04 -22.18
N GLY A 378 11.71 3.52 -23.01
CA GLY A 378 11.52 3.91 -24.42
C GLY A 378 10.81 5.25 -24.63
N LYS A 379 11.30 6.34 -24.02
CA LYS A 379 10.69 7.68 -24.13
C LYS A 379 10.78 8.27 -25.54
N ASP A 380 11.82 7.91 -26.29
CA ASP A 380 12.00 8.22 -27.71
C ASP A 380 10.92 7.57 -28.59
N VAL A 381 10.53 6.33 -28.28
CA VAL A 381 9.42 5.64 -28.94
C VAL A 381 8.12 6.39 -28.64
N PHE A 382 7.87 6.75 -27.38
CA PHE A 382 6.72 7.59 -27.03
C PHE A 382 6.72 8.89 -27.84
N GLU A 383 7.84 9.62 -27.89
CA GLU A 383 7.97 10.87 -28.65
C GLU A 383 7.61 10.67 -30.13
N ALA A 384 8.12 9.61 -30.76
CA ALA A 384 7.89 9.34 -32.17
C ALA A 384 6.39 9.12 -32.48
N PHE A 385 5.70 8.32 -31.66
CA PHE A 385 4.26 8.09 -31.81
C PHE A 385 3.45 9.33 -31.45
N TYR A 386 3.77 9.98 -30.33
CA TYR A 386 3.09 11.20 -29.86
C TYR A 386 3.19 12.31 -30.90
N LYS A 387 4.38 12.58 -31.44
CA LYS A 387 4.63 13.60 -32.46
C LYS A 387 3.84 13.35 -33.74
N LYS A 388 3.82 12.09 -34.20
CA LYS A 388 3.05 11.68 -35.39
C LYS A 388 1.56 11.93 -35.20
N ASP A 389 1.02 11.60 -34.04
CA ASP A 389 -0.42 11.73 -33.79
C ASP A 389 -0.82 13.18 -33.45
N LEU A 390 0.04 13.94 -32.76
CA LEU A 390 -0.09 15.40 -32.59
C LEU A 390 -0.15 16.11 -33.95
N ALA A 391 0.73 15.76 -34.89
CA ALA A 391 0.72 16.38 -36.22
C ALA A 391 -0.64 16.21 -36.93
N LYS A 392 -1.26 15.03 -36.81
CA LYS A 392 -2.60 14.79 -37.34
C LYS A 392 -3.66 15.61 -36.63
N ARG A 393 -3.59 15.74 -35.29
CA ARG A 393 -4.58 16.53 -34.52
C ARG A 393 -4.51 18.01 -34.88
N LEU A 394 -3.31 18.58 -34.99
CA LEU A 394 -3.08 19.98 -35.37
C LEU A 394 -3.53 20.29 -36.80
N LEU A 395 -3.15 19.46 -37.79
CA LEU A 395 -3.41 19.75 -39.21
C LEU A 395 -4.85 19.46 -39.65
N VAL A 396 -5.51 18.49 -39.02
CA VAL A 396 -6.89 18.09 -39.37
C VAL A 396 -7.93 18.75 -38.45
N GLY A 397 -7.50 19.58 -37.49
CA GLY A 397 -8.41 20.31 -36.60
C GLY A 397 -9.21 19.40 -35.67
N LYS A 398 -8.58 18.35 -35.14
CA LYS A 398 -9.22 17.29 -34.33
C LYS A 398 -8.78 17.27 -32.86
N SER A 399 -8.23 18.36 -32.32
CA SER A 399 -7.92 18.45 -30.89
C SER A 399 -9.16 18.80 -30.07
N ALA A 400 -9.27 18.27 -28.85
CA ALA A 400 -10.34 18.57 -27.90
C ALA A 400 -10.25 20.02 -27.39
N SER A 401 -9.06 20.46 -26.98
CA SER A 401 -8.78 21.82 -26.52
C SER A 401 -7.32 22.18 -26.80
N VAL A 402 -7.07 23.45 -27.12
CA VAL A 402 -5.71 23.99 -27.29
C VAL A 402 -4.97 24.02 -25.96
N ASP A 403 -5.67 24.33 -24.88
CA ASP A 403 -5.08 24.46 -23.55
C ASP A 403 -4.65 23.11 -23.00
N SER A 404 -5.44 22.05 -23.22
CA SER A 404 -5.05 20.69 -22.84
C SER A 404 -3.81 20.20 -23.59
N GLU A 405 -3.64 20.56 -24.86
CA GLU A 405 -2.44 20.20 -25.63
C GLU A 405 -1.20 20.95 -25.12
N LYS A 406 -1.34 22.24 -24.79
CA LYS A 406 -0.28 23.04 -24.15
C LYS A 406 0.08 22.51 -22.76
N SER A 407 -0.92 22.11 -21.96
CA SER A 407 -0.74 21.47 -20.65
C SER A 407 0.09 20.19 -20.79
N MET A 408 -0.29 19.29 -21.70
CA MET A 408 0.44 18.04 -21.93
C MET A 408 1.89 18.28 -22.35
N LEU A 409 2.16 19.28 -23.21
CA LEU A 409 3.53 19.66 -23.55
C LEU A 409 4.33 20.17 -22.35
N SER A 410 3.70 20.99 -21.49
CA SER A 410 4.33 21.47 -20.27
C SER A 410 4.73 20.32 -19.34
N LYS A 411 3.84 19.33 -19.16
CA LYS A 411 4.12 18.13 -18.36
C LYS A 411 5.28 17.31 -18.94
N LEU A 412 5.30 17.09 -20.26
CA LEU A 412 6.41 16.40 -20.93
C LEU A 412 7.73 17.16 -20.79
N LYS A 413 7.69 18.49 -20.87
CA LYS A 413 8.87 19.35 -20.70
C LYS A 413 9.42 19.27 -19.28
N HIS A 414 8.56 19.22 -18.27
CA HIS A 414 8.97 19.06 -16.88
C HIS A 414 9.68 17.72 -16.66
N GLU A 415 9.14 16.63 -17.21
CA GLU A 415 9.64 15.28 -16.98
C GLU A 415 10.87 14.90 -17.83
N CYS A 416 10.97 15.41 -19.07
CA CYS A 416 12.03 15.03 -20.02
C CYS A 416 12.99 16.18 -20.38
N GLY A 417 12.69 17.41 -19.95
CA GLY A 417 13.46 18.60 -20.30
C GLY A 417 13.11 19.20 -21.67
N ALA A 418 13.64 20.39 -21.92
CA ALA A 418 13.30 21.20 -23.10
C ALA A 418 13.77 20.61 -24.43
N ALA A 419 14.85 19.81 -24.45
CA ALA A 419 15.35 19.20 -25.67
C ALA A 419 14.35 18.18 -26.24
N PHE A 420 13.69 17.42 -25.37
CA PHE A 420 12.68 16.42 -25.74
C PHE A 420 11.44 17.06 -26.39
N THR A 421 10.97 18.18 -25.83
CA THR A 421 9.77 18.88 -26.34
C THR A 421 10.05 19.89 -27.45
N SER A 422 11.31 20.22 -27.74
CA SER A 422 11.70 21.28 -28.68
C SER A 422 11.00 21.16 -30.04
N LYS A 423 10.94 19.95 -30.62
CA LYS A 423 10.28 19.72 -31.91
C LYS A 423 8.77 19.91 -31.81
N LEU A 424 8.15 19.44 -30.73
CA LEU A 424 6.71 19.57 -30.48
C LEU A 424 6.31 21.03 -30.28
N GLU A 425 7.10 21.80 -29.51
CA GLU A 425 6.92 23.25 -29.35
C GLU A 425 7.08 23.98 -30.69
N GLY A 426 8.04 23.54 -31.51
CA GLY A 426 8.21 24.03 -32.88
C GLY A 426 6.97 23.82 -33.75
N MET A 427 6.31 22.67 -33.64
CA MET A 427 5.06 22.40 -34.37
C MET A 427 3.95 23.39 -33.99
N PHE A 428 3.81 23.77 -32.71
CA PHE A 428 2.84 24.79 -32.30
C PHE A 428 3.18 26.17 -32.84
N LYS A 429 4.46 26.56 -32.77
CA LYS A 429 4.93 27.84 -33.34
C LYS A 429 4.65 27.92 -34.84
N ASP A 430 4.88 26.83 -35.57
CA ASP A 430 4.56 26.77 -37.00
C ASP A 430 3.05 26.98 -37.27
N MET A 431 2.16 26.47 -36.40
CA MET A 431 0.71 26.70 -36.53
C MET A 431 0.33 28.17 -36.28
N GLU A 432 0.95 28.83 -35.30
CA GLU A 432 0.71 30.26 -35.02
C GLU A 432 1.25 31.13 -36.16
N LEU A 433 2.49 30.90 -36.58
CA LEU A 433 3.11 31.62 -37.71
C LEU A 433 2.35 31.42 -39.02
N SER A 434 1.81 30.22 -39.26
CA SER A 434 0.99 29.94 -40.44
C SER A 434 -0.28 30.79 -40.46
N LYS A 435 -0.93 31.00 -39.30
CA LYS A 435 -2.11 31.87 -39.21
C LYS A 435 -1.76 33.31 -39.56
N ASP A 436 -0.64 33.84 -39.05
CA ASP A 436 -0.20 35.21 -39.34
C ASP A 436 0.14 35.40 -40.82
N VAL A 437 0.86 34.42 -41.42
CA VAL A 437 1.16 34.41 -42.85
C VAL A 437 -0.13 34.37 -43.68
N MET A 438 -1.12 33.58 -43.25
CA MET A 438 -2.41 33.47 -43.94
C MET A 438 -3.22 34.76 -43.87
N VAL A 439 -3.20 35.50 -42.76
CA VAL A 439 -3.83 36.83 -42.67
C VAL A 439 -3.22 37.79 -43.69
N GLN A 440 -1.90 37.84 -43.77
CA GLN A 440 -1.20 38.69 -44.73
C GLN A 440 -1.45 38.25 -46.17
N PHE A 441 -1.55 36.94 -46.43
CA PHE A 441 -1.87 36.42 -47.76
C PHE A 441 -3.28 36.80 -48.19
N LYS A 442 -4.28 36.64 -47.30
CA LYS A 442 -5.67 37.03 -47.58
C LYS A 442 -5.79 38.53 -47.87
N GLN A 443 -5.05 39.39 -47.14
CA GLN A 443 -4.98 40.82 -47.44
C GLN A 443 -4.32 41.12 -48.80
N HIS A 444 -3.26 40.40 -49.16
CA HIS A 444 -2.62 40.54 -50.47
C HIS A 444 -3.55 40.12 -51.62
N MET A 445 -4.35 39.07 -51.39
CA MET A 445 -5.35 38.57 -52.34
C MET A 445 -6.54 39.52 -52.52
N GLN A 446 -6.91 40.31 -51.53
CA GLN A 446 -7.97 41.33 -51.67
C GLN A 446 -7.62 42.42 -52.70
N ASN A 447 -6.33 42.64 -52.94
CA ASN A 447 -5.84 43.60 -53.94
C ASN A 447 -5.67 42.98 -55.34
N HIS A 448 -5.96 41.69 -55.52
CA HIS A 448 -5.94 41.02 -56.82
C HIS A 448 -7.33 41.05 -57.48
N SER A 449 -7.37 41.33 -58.78
CA SER A 449 -8.61 41.52 -59.56
C SER A 449 -9.47 40.26 -59.78
N ASP A 450 -8.97 39.07 -59.41
CA ASP A 450 -9.65 37.78 -59.57
C ASP A 450 -9.40 36.88 -58.34
N PRO A 451 -10.29 36.92 -57.33
CA PRO A 451 -10.10 36.15 -56.09
C PRO A 451 -10.34 34.64 -56.25
N GLY A 452 -10.86 34.17 -57.39
CA GLY A 452 -11.24 32.77 -57.60
C GLY A 452 -12.39 32.29 -56.68
N ASN A 453 -12.84 31.04 -56.90
CA ASN A 453 -13.96 30.44 -56.17
C ASN A 453 -13.53 29.51 -55.00
N ILE A 454 -12.24 29.42 -54.71
CA ILE A 454 -11.69 28.49 -53.71
C ILE A 454 -11.05 29.31 -52.57
N ASP A 455 -11.56 29.14 -51.34
CA ASP A 455 -10.89 29.67 -50.14
C ASP A 455 -9.72 28.77 -49.75
N LEU A 456 -8.50 29.22 -50.01
CA LEU A 456 -7.28 28.50 -49.68
C LEU A 456 -6.79 28.88 -48.28
N THR A 457 -6.53 27.87 -47.45
CA THR A 457 -5.75 28.01 -46.21
C THR A 457 -4.52 27.11 -46.27
N VAL A 458 -3.35 27.67 -45.97
CA VAL A 458 -2.06 26.97 -46.04
C VAL A 458 -1.41 26.95 -44.67
N ASN A 459 -0.95 25.78 -44.25
CA ASN A 459 -0.08 25.62 -43.09
C ASN A 459 1.36 25.39 -43.56
N ILE A 460 2.29 26.23 -43.12
CA ILE A 460 3.71 26.13 -43.43
C ILE A 460 4.44 25.45 -42.27
N LEU A 461 5.11 24.35 -42.59
CA LEU A 461 5.69 23.44 -41.60
C LEU A 461 7.22 23.42 -41.74
N THR A 462 7.93 23.54 -40.63
CA THR A 462 9.38 23.44 -40.60
C THR A 462 9.81 21.97 -40.66
N MET A 463 10.45 21.55 -41.77
CA MET A 463 10.76 20.13 -42.06
C MET A 463 11.48 19.38 -40.92
N GLY A 464 12.31 20.05 -40.12
CA GLY A 464 13.04 19.44 -38.99
C GLY A 464 12.21 19.18 -37.72
N TYR A 465 11.05 19.82 -37.57
CA TYR A 465 10.17 19.67 -36.40
C TYR A 465 9.09 18.62 -36.61
N TRP A 466 8.57 18.53 -37.83
CA TRP A 466 7.45 17.65 -38.15
C TRP A 466 7.92 16.22 -38.50
N PRO A 467 7.02 15.22 -38.42
CA PRO A 467 7.30 13.90 -38.97
C PRO A 467 7.75 13.97 -40.44
N SER A 468 8.56 13.02 -40.87
CA SER A 468 8.92 12.91 -42.28
C SER A 468 7.72 12.38 -43.08
N TYR A 469 7.35 13.12 -44.11
CA TYR A 469 6.27 12.76 -45.02
C TYR A 469 6.86 12.48 -46.41
N THR A 470 6.51 11.33 -46.97
CA THR A 470 6.86 10.99 -48.35
C THR A 470 6.03 11.85 -49.29
N PRO A 471 6.66 12.70 -50.14
CA PRO A 471 5.93 13.44 -51.16
C PRO A 471 5.23 12.48 -52.12
N MET A 472 4.03 12.83 -52.55
CA MET A 472 3.29 12.10 -53.56
C MET A 472 2.87 13.06 -54.66
N ASP A 473 3.31 12.76 -55.87
CA ASP A 473 2.93 13.51 -57.05
C ASP A 473 1.50 13.13 -57.44
N VAL A 474 0.64 14.14 -57.53
CA VAL A 474 -0.77 13.98 -57.91
C VAL A 474 -1.16 15.05 -58.91
N HIS A 475 -2.14 14.75 -59.75
CA HIS A 475 -2.64 15.69 -60.75
C HIS A 475 -3.70 16.61 -60.13
N LEU A 476 -3.27 17.82 -59.74
CA LEU A 476 -4.18 18.85 -59.24
C LEU A 476 -4.91 19.55 -60.39
N PRO A 477 -6.20 19.91 -60.22
CA PRO A 477 -6.90 20.80 -61.15
C PRO A 477 -6.15 22.12 -61.35
N ALA A 478 -6.24 22.68 -62.56
CA ALA A 478 -5.53 23.91 -62.93
C ALA A 478 -5.80 25.09 -61.98
N GLU A 479 -7.02 25.20 -61.47
CA GLU A 479 -7.40 26.21 -60.47
C GLU A 479 -6.61 26.06 -59.16
N MET A 480 -6.42 24.83 -58.68
CA MET A 480 -5.65 24.57 -57.46
C MET A 480 -4.16 24.84 -57.68
N VAL A 481 -3.60 24.49 -58.85
CA VAL A 481 -2.20 24.77 -59.21
C VAL A 481 -1.97 26.29 -59.27
N LYS A 482 -2.88 27.05 -59.89
CA LYS A 482 -2.82 28.52 -59.94
C LYS A 482 -2.72 29.10 -58.53
N LEU A 483 -3.57 28.66 -57.60
CA LEU A 483 -3.56 29.12 -56.21
C LEU A 483 -2.28 28.73 -55.46
N GLN A 484 -1.75 27.52 -55.68
CA GLN A 484 -0.48 27.10 -55.09
C GLN A 484 0.69 27.96 -55.56
N GLU A 485 0.76 28.31 -56.85
CA GLU A 485 1.84 29.15 -57.39
C GLU A 485 1.71 30.62 -56.96
N ILE A 486 0.50 31.17 -56.87
CA ILE A 486 0.27 32.51 -56.30
C ILE A 486 0.76 32.56 -54.85
N PHE A 487 0.35 31.59 -54.02
CA PHE A 487 0.79 31.51 -52.64
C PHE A 487 2.31 31.33 -52.53
N LYS A 488 2.91 30.44 -53.34
CA LYS A 488 4.35 30.18 -53.35
C LYS A 488 5.15 31.43 -53.72
N THR A 489 4.70 32.19 -54.70
CA THR A 489 5.34 33.45 -55.13
C THR A 489 5.28 34.49 -54.01
N PHE A 490 4.10 34.65 -53.39
CA PHE A 490 3.92 35.52 -52.22
C PHE A 490 4.86 35.12 -51.06
N TYR A 491 4.92 33.84 -50.72
CA TYR A 491 5.70 33.35 -49.59
C TYR A 491 7.21 33.50 -49.84
N LEU A 492 7.70 33.09 -51.01
CA LEU A 492 9.13 33.19 -51.34
C LEU A 492 9.60 34.63 -51.52
N GLY A 493 8.71 35.53 -51.97
CA GLY A 493 9.01 36.96 -52.06
C GLY A 493 9.22 37.63 -50.69
N LYS A 494 8.57 37.12 -49.63
CA LYS A 494 8.74 37.61 -48.25
C LYS A 494 9.81 36.84 -47.46
N HIS A 495 10.08 35.59 -47.82
CA HIS A 495 10.98 34.70 -47.09
C HIS A 495 12.10 34.17 -48.00
N SER A 496 13.05 35.05 -48.31
CA SER A 496 14.23 34.76 -49.13
C SER A 496 15.05 33.59 -48.57
N GLY A 497 15.56 32.74 -49.47
CA GLY A 497 16.42 31.59 -49.11
C GLY A 497 15.68 30.34 -48.65
N ARG A 498 14.34 30.31 -48.70
CA ARG A 498 13.53 29.11 -48.38
C ARG A 498 13.16 28.32 -49.63
N ARG A 499 12.89 27.03 -49.46
CA ARG A 499 12.29 26.15 -50.47
C ARG A 499 11.02 25.53 -49.91
N LEU A 500 9.93 25.59 -50.69
CA LEU A 500 8.67 24.96 -50.35
C LEU A 500 8.53 23.60 -51.02
N GLN A 501 7.89 22.66 -50.33
CA GLN A 501 7.49 21.37 -50.86
C GLN A 501 6.08 21.06 -50.38
N TRP A 502 5.13 20.93 -51.30
CA TRP A 502 3.74 20.60 -50.97
C TRP A 502 3.61 19.14 -50.55
N GLN A 503 2.78 18.88 -49.53
CA GLN A 503 2.54 17.55 -48.99
C GLN A 503 1.06 17.16 -49.19
N SER A 504 0.78 16.53 -50.33
CA SER A 504 -0.58 16.15 -50.74
C SER A 504 -1.29 15.23 -49.74
N THR A 505 -0.52 14.39 -49.04
CA THR A 505 -1.00 13.44 -48.02
C THR A 505 -1.66 14.10 -46.81
N LEU A 506 -1.36 15.37 -46.55
CA LEU A 506 -1.89 16.14 -45.42
C LEU A 506 -3.02 17.11 -45.83
N GLY A 507 -3.25 17.26 -47.14
CA GLY A 507 -4.27 18.14 -47.66
C GLY A 507 -5.68 17.63 -47.39
N HIS A 508 -6.60 18.55 -47.13
CA HIS A 508 -8.02 18.29 -47.05
C HIS A 508 -8.79 19.48 -47.64
N ALA A 509 -10.03 19.24 -48.04
CA ALA A 509 -10.90 20.28 -48.60
C ALA A 509 -12.34 20.04 -48.15
N VAL A 510 -13.15 21.08 -48.33
CA VAL A 510 -14.61 21.00 -48.20
C VAL A 510 -15.19 21.08 -49.61
N LEU A 511 -15.94 20.05 -50.00
CA LEU A 511 -16.64 20.00 -51.28
C LEU A 511 -18.13 20.23 -51.08
N LYS A 512 -18.70 21.09 -51.92
CA LYS A 512 -20.16 21.22 -52.05
C LYS A 512 -20.63 20.16 -53.06
N ALA A 513 -21.42 19.21 -52.58
CA ALA A 513 -21.98 18.14 -53.36
C ALA A 513 -23.48 18.36 -53.55
N ASP A 514 -23.90 18.53 -54.81
CA ASP A 514 -25.30 18.63 -55.20
C ASP A 514 -25.83 17.20 -55.48
N PHE A 515 -26.46 16.58 -54.49
CA PHE A 515 -27.17 15.31 -54.67
C PHE A 515 -28.62 15.57 -55.13
N LYS A 516 -29.29 14.53 -55.66
CA LYS A 516 -30.67 14.64 -56.21
C LYS A 516 -31.69 15.25 -55.24
N GLU A 517 -31.56 14.97 -53.94
CA GLU A 517 -32.52 15.38 -52.92
C GLU A 517 -32.00 16.48 -51.99
N GLU A 518 -30.68 16.66 -51.88
CA GLU A 518 -30.10 17.56 -50.88
C GLU A 518 -28.70 18.04 -51.30
N LYS A 519 -28.38 19.27 -50.91
CA LYS A 519 -27.02 19.82 -51.03
C LYS A 519 -26.26 19.52 -49.74
N LYS A 520 -25.08 18.93 -49.83
CA LYS A 520 -24.25 18.60 -48.66
C LYS A 520 -22.84 19.16 -48.81
N GLU A 521 -22.23 19.45 -47.68
CA GLU A 521 -20.81 19.76 -47.60
C GLU A 521 -20.05 18.52 -47.10
N LEU A 522 -19.04 18.11 -47.86
CA LEU A 522 -18.20 16.96 -47.57
C LEU A 522 -16.82 17.43 -47.17
N GLN A 523 -16.42 17.19 -45.93
CA GLN A 523 -15.04 17.36 -45.50
C GLN A 523 -14.24 16.10 -45.86
N VAL A 524 -13.34 16.23 -46.83
CA VAL A 524 -12.63 15.11 -47.46
C VAL A 524 -11.14 15.37 -47.57
N SER A 525 -10.33 14.30 -47.63
CA SER A 525 -8.89 14.42 -47.91
C SER A 525 -8.66 14.91 -49.34
N LEU A 526 -7.46 15.42 -49.64
CA LEU A 526 -7.11 15.84 -50.99
C LEU A 526 -7.23 14.70 -52.02
N PHE A 527 -6.84 13.48 -51.64
CA PHE A 527 -7.00 12.31 -52.50
C PHE A 527 -8.47 12.00 -52.79
N GLN A 528 -9.34 12.08 -51.77
CA GLN A 528 -10.78 11.95 -51.96
C GLN A 528 -11.33 13.07 -52.85
N THR A 529 -10.84 14.31 -52.69
CA THR A 529 -11.23 15.45 -53.53
C THR A 529 -10.95 15.20 -55.00
N LEU A 530 -9.73 14.77 -55.34
CA LEU A 530 -9.34 14.51 -56.74
C LEU A 530 -10.21 13.44 -57.37
N VAL A 531 -10.52 12.37 -56.64
CA VAL A 531 -11.41 11.30 -57.12
C VAL A 531 -12.83 11.83 -57.34
N LEU A 532 -13.40 12.57 -56.38
CA LEU A 532 -14.79 13.04 -56.45
C LEU A 532 -14.97 14.09 -57.57
N LEU A 533 -13.97 14.93 -57.83
CA LEU A 533 -14.04 15.93 -58.91
C LEU A 533 -14.13 15.31 -60.31
N LEU A 534 -13.69 14.06 -60.50
CA LEU A 534 -13.85 13.36 -61.78
C LEU A 534 -15.33 13.19 -62.15
N PHE A 535 -16.20 13.00 -61.15
CA PHE A 535 -17.63 12.79 -61.34
C PHE A 535 -18.40 14.02 -61.83
N ASN A 536 -17.73 15.18 -61.93
CA ASN A 536 -18.27 16.34 -62.64
C ASN A 536 -18.19 16.18 -64.17
N LYS A 537 -17.41 15.23 -64.69
CA LYS A 537 -17.19 14.99 -66.13
C LYS A 537 -17.79 13.66 -66.63
N GLY A 538 -18.30 12.82 -65.74
CA GLY A 538 -18.85 11.51 -66.07
C GLY A 538 -19.46 10.82 -64.85
N GLU A 539 -20.28 9.79 -65.06
CA GLU A 539 -21.02 9.11 -63.98
C GLU A 539 -20.32 7.85 -63.46
N GLU A 540 -19.49 7.20 -64.29
CA GLU A 540 -18.81 5.96 -63.97
C GLU A 540 -17.35 6.01 -64.45
N PHE A 541 -16.42 5.54 -63.61
CA PHE A 541 -14.99 5.50 -63.93
C PHE A 541 -14.38 4.16 -63.52
N GLY A 542 -13.49 3.64 -64.37
CA GLY A 542 -12.70 2.45 -64.05
C GLY A 542 -11.59 2.75 -63.03
N PHE A 543 -11.15 1.75 -62.27
CA PHE A 543 -10.05 1.93 -61.31
C PHE A 543 -8.76 2.46 -61.98
N GLU A 544 -8.37 1.89 -63.12
CA GLU A 544 -7.17 2.34 -63.86
C GLU A 544 -7.33 3.75 -64.43
N GLU A 545 -8.54 4.13 -64.83
CA GLU A 545 -8.83 5.47 -65.34
C GLU A 545 -8.74 6.53 -64.24
N ILE A 546 -9.27 6.24 -63.05
CA ILE A 546 -9.13 7.11 -61.87
C ILE A 546 -7.64 7.24 -61.51
N LYS A 547 -6.89 6.15 -61.52
CA LYS A 547 -5.45 6.13 -61.21
C LYS A 547 -4.64 7.01 -62.15
N ILE A 548 -4.82 6.85 -63.46
CA ILE A 548 -4.12 7.65 -64.48
C ILE A 548 -4.48 9.12 -64.34
N THR A 549 -5.77 9.42 -64.16
CA THR A 549 -6.26 10.80 -64.15
C THR A 549 -5.84 11.56 -62.89
N THR A 550 -5.87 10.92 -61.72
CA THR A 550 -5.52 11.55 -60.43
C THR A 550 -4.04 11.46 -60.08
N GLY A 551 -3.31 10.50 -60.65
CA GLY A 551 -1.90 10.23 -60.33
C GLY A 551 -1.67 9.55 -58.98
N ILE A 552 -2.72 9.14 -58.26
CA ILE A 552 -2.59 8.55 -56.92
C ILE A 552 -2.02 7.13 -57.02
N GLU A 553 -1.04 6.82 -56.17
CA GLU A 553 -0.44 5.49 -56.09
C GLU A 553 -1.46 4.39 -55.73
N ASP A 554 -1.21 3.17 -56.21
CA ASP A 554 -2.17 2.04 -56.13
C ASP A 554 -2.66 1.75 -54.70
N ASN A 555 -1.73 1.70 -53.74
CA ASN A 555 -2.04 1.38 -52.35
C ASN A 555 -2.91 2.45 -51.69
N GLU A 556 -2.60 3.73 -51.94
CA GLU A 556 -3.33 4.85 -51.34
C GLU A 556 -4.67 5.08 -52.04
N LEU A 557 -4.73 4.87 -53.36
CA LEU A 557 -5.96 4.92 -54.13
C LEU A 557 -6.96 3.86 -53.67
N ARG A 558 -6.50 2.63 -53.40
CA ARG A 558 -7.35 1.56 -52.84
C ARG A 558 -7.97 1.96 -51.51
N ARG A 559 -7.17 2.52 -50.59
CA ARG A 559 -7.66 3.01 -49.28
C ARG A 559 -8.63 4.16 -49.44
N THR A 560 -8.31 5.12 -50.31
CA THR A 560 -9.15 6.27 -50.63
C THR A 560 -10.51 5.83 -51.16
N LEU A 561 -10.54 4.96 -52.17
CA LEU A 561 -11.79 4.42 -52.73
C LEU A 561 -12.56 3.54 -51.74
N GLN A 562 -11.86 2.76 -50.92
CA GLN A 562 -12.50 1.97 -49.87
C GLN A 562 -13.22 2.88 -48.86
N SER A 563 -12.62 4.02 -48.50
CA SER A 563 -13.28 4.98 -47.60
C SER A 563 -14.53 5.61 -48.20
N LEU A 564 -14.53 5.89 -49.51
CA LEU A 564 -15.65 6.53 -50.22
C LEU A 564 -16.78 5.55 -50.55
N ALA A 565 -16.49 4.27 -50.79
CA ALA A 565 -17.47 3.28 -51.26
C ALA A 565 -17.87 2.24 -50.21
N CYS A 566 -16.97 1.87 -49.31
CA CYS A 566 -17.19 0.83 -48.30
C CYS A 566 -17.24 1.41 -46.87
N GLY A 567 -17.11 2.72 -46.71
CA GLY A 567 -17.18 3.40 -45.42
C GLY A 567 -18.59 3.44 -44.81
N LYS A 568 -18.69 4.02 -43.61
CA LYS A 568 -19.99 4.26 -42.93
C LYS A 568 -20.85 5.26 -43.70
N ALA A 569 -20.24 6.33 -44.21
CA ALA A 569 -20.85 7.29 -45.12
C ALA A 569 -20.40 6.96 -46.55
N ARG A 570 -21.29 6.37 -47.35
CA ARG A 570 -20.97 5.94 -48.72
C ARG A 570 -21.34 7.05 -49.69
N VAL A 571 -20.33 7.60 -50.35
CA VAL A 571 -20.50 8.64 -51.38
C VAL A 571 -20.48 8.00 -52.78
N LEU A 572 -19.75 6.90 -52.95
CA LEU A 572 -19.65 6.16 -54.22
C LEU A 572 -20.19 4.74 -54.07
N ASN A 573 -20.70 4.17 -55.17
CA ASN A 573 -21.07 2.77 -55.25
C ASN A 573 -20.05 2.01 -56.09
N LYS A 574 -19.49 0.93 -55.53
CA LYS A 574 -18.58 0.05 -56.27
C LYS A 574 -19.37 -1.00 -57.05
N SER A 575 -19.39 -0.88 -58.38
CA SER A 575 -19.94 -1.91 -59.26
C SER A 575 -19.14 -3.22 -59.11
N GLN A 576 -19.81 -4.32 -58.75
CA GLN A 576 -19.17 -5.64 -58.77
C GLN A 576 -19.08 -6.13 -60.22
N LYS A 577 -17.91 -6.65 -60.60
CA LYS A 577 -17.75 -7.38 -61.87
C LYS A 577 -18.74 -8.55 -61.83
N LYS A 578 -19.79 -8.55 -62.67
CA LYS A 578 -20.63 -9.73 -62.89
C LYS A 578 -19.68 -10.89 -63.23
N LYS A 579 -19.59 -11.91 -62.36
CA LYS A 579 -18.98 -13.19 -62.74
C LYS A 579 -19.77 -13.67 -63.96
N LYS A 580 -19.16 -13.65 -65.14
CA LYS A 580 -19.68 -14.39 -66.29
C LYS A 580 -19.80 -15.84 -65.81
N LYS A 581 -21.04 -16.34 -65.74
CA LYS A 581 -21.32 -17.76 -65.58
C LYS A 581 -20.79 -18.52 -66.79
#